data_AF-A0A2S9FXJ0-F1
#
_entry.id   AF-A0A2S9FXJ0-F1
#
_cell.length_a   1.000
_cell.length_b   1.000
_cell.length_c   1.000
_cell.angle_alpha   90.00
_cell.angle_beta   90.00
_cell.angle_gamma   90.00
#
_symmetry.space_group_name_H-M   'P 1'
#
loop_
_entity.id
_entity.type
_entity.pdbx_description
1 polymer ?
#
loop_
_entity_poly.entity_id
_entity_poly.type
_entity_poly.pdbx_seq_one_letter_code
_entity_poly.pdbx_strand_id
1 'polypeptide(L)'
;AVLTGMLAVIVALIAKGWIYALITLALIIAVQQLEGHVLQPLGMGRAVAIHPLAIVLAIAGGAVMAGIVGALLAVPALAFLNSAI
;
A
#
# COMPACT_ATOMS: atom_id res chain seq x y z
N ALA A 1 -8.97 0.16 5.04
CA ALA A 1 -8.91 0.95 6.29
C ALA A 1 -10.15 1.82 6.49
N VAL A 2 -10.44 2.78 5.61
CA VAL A 2 -11.54 3.74 5.82
C VAL A 2 -12.93 3.08 5.87
N LEU A 3 -13.27 2.22 4.90
CA LEU A 3 -14.59 1.58 4.84
C LEU A 3 -14.86 0.68 6.06
N THR A 4 -13.85 -0.11 6.46
CA THR A 4 -13.91 -0.98 7.64
C THR A 4 -13.97 -0.19 8.95
N GLY A 5 -13.24 0.93 9.05
CA GLY A 5 -13.30 1.84 10.19
C GLY A 5 -14.66 2.52 10.34
N MET A 6 -15.28 2.92 9.23
CA MET A 6 -16.61 3.54 9.25
C MET A 6 -17.67 2.56 9.77
N LEU A 7 -17.62 1.29 9.35
CA LEU A 7 -18.48 0.23 9.89
C LEU A 7 -18.28 0.06 11.40
N ALA A 8 -17.03 0.08 11.89
CA ALA A 8 -16.75 -0.04 13.32
C ALA A 8 -17.35 1.12 14.15
N VAL A 9 -17.31 2.35 13.64
CA VAL A 9 -17.90 3.52 14.32
C VAL A 9 -19.43 3.43 14.36
N ILE A 10 -20.07 2.97 13.27
CA ILE A 10 -21.52 2.75 13.21
C ILE A 10 -21.93 1.67 14.23
N VAL A 11 -21.19 0.57 14.31
CA VAL A 11 -21.46 -0.49 15.28
C VAL A 11 -21.30 0.01 16.72
N ALA A 12 -20.26 0.81 17.01
CA ALA A 12 -20.05 1.40 18.33
C ALA A 12 -21.18 2.36 18.72
N LEU A 13 -21.68 3.16 17.77
CA LEU A 13 -22.81 4.08 17.96
C LEU A 13 -24.08 3.34 18.35
N ILE A 14 -24.38 2.23 17.67
CA ILE A 14 -25.58 1.43 17.91
C ILE A 14 -25.46 0.65 19.22
N ALA A 15 -24.30 0.06 19.52
CA ALA A 15 -24.15 -0.87 20.64
C ALA A 15 -23.92 -0.20 22.00
N LYS A 16 -23.21 0.94 22.04
CA LYS A 16 -22.81 1.60 23.29
C LYS A 16 -23.13 3.10 23.33
N GLY A 17 -23.65 3.68 22.25
CA GLY A 17 -24.05 5.09 22.17
C GLY A 17 -22.94 6.02 21.68
N TRP A 18 -23.27 7.32 21.59
CA TRP A 18 -22.48 8.33 20.89
C TRP A 18 -21.10 8.59 21.48
N ILE A 19 -20.93 8.46 22.80
CA ILE A 19 -19.65 8.66 23.48
C ILE A 19 -18.63 7.60 23.03
N TYR A 20 -19.05 6.33 23.01
CA TYR A 20 -18.17 5.25 22.58
C TYR A 20 -17.86 5.33 21.08
N ALA A 21 -18.82 5.75 20.26
CA ALA A 21 -18.59 5.97 18.83
C ALA A 21 -17.51 7.04 18.57
N LEU A 22 -17.54 8.16 19.31
CA LEU A 22 -16.53 9.20 19.20
C LEU A 22 -15.14 8.71 19.62
N ILE A 23 -15.06 7.94 20.70
CA ILE A 23 -13.79 7.33 21.15
C ILE A 23 -13.25 6.37 20.08
N THR A 24 -14.11 5.53 19.50
CA THR A 24 -13.71 4.60 18.43
C THR A 24 -13.25 5.35 17.18
N LEU A 25 -13.95 6.42 16.79
CA LEU A 25 -13.56 7.27 15.67
C LEU A 25 -12.19 7.93 15.91
N ALA A 26 -11.98 8.51 17.09
CA ALA A 26 -10.72 9.16 17.45
C ALA A 26 -9.55 8.16 17.43
N LEU A 27 -9.76 6.95 17.95
CA LEU A 27 -8.76 5.89 17.94
C LEU A 27 -8.43 5.41 16.53
N ILE A 28 -9.44 5.21 15.67
CA ILE A 28 -9.24 4.84 14.26
C ILE A 28 -8.45 5.93 13.52
N ILE A 29 -8.77 7.20 13.73
CA ILE A 29 -8.04 8.31 13.12
C ILE A 29 -6.59 8.29 13.61
N ALA A 30 -6.34 8.10 14.91
CA ALA A 30 -4.98 8.02 15.45
C ALA A 30 -4.17 6.88 14.83
N VAL A 31 -4.76 5.69 14.66
CA VAL A 31 -4.11 4.55 13.99
C VAL A 31 -3.86 4.86 12.52
N GLN A 32 -4.83 5.43 11.81
CA GLN A 32 -4.61 5.79 10.39
C GLN A 32 -3.53 6.85 10.22
N GLN A 33 -3.41 7.81 11.14
CA GLN A 33 -2.33 8.79 11.12
C GLN A 33 -0.98 8.13 11.36
N LEU A 34 -0.90 7.19 12.32
CA LEU A 34 0.32 6.41 12.59
C LEU A 34 0.70 5.53 11.40
N GLU A 35 -0.28 4.88 10.78
CA GLU A 35 -0.06 4.09 9.56
C GLU A 35 0.45 4.96 8.42
N GLY A 36 -0.19 6.11 8.16
CA GLY A 36 0.18 7.01 7.06
C GLY A 36 1.52 7.73 7.24
N HIS A 37 1.84 8.17 8.46
CA HIS A 37 3.02 9.02 8.70
C HIS A 37 4.24 8.27 9.23
N VAL A 38 4.07 7.08 9.81
CA VAL A 38 5.16 6.36 10.48
C VAL A 38 5.34 4.97 9.88
N LEU A 39 4.28 4.16 9.85
CA LEU A 39 4.40 2.77 9.39
C LEU A 39 4.56 2.67 7.87
N GLN A 40 3.90 3.55 7.09
CA GLN A 40 4.09 3.63 5.65
C GLN A 40 5.52 4.01 5.28
N PRO A 41 6.14 5.09 5.79
CA PRO A 41 7.53 5.41 5.46
C PRO A 41 8.55 4.42 6.05
N LEU A 42 8.30 3.82 7.23
CA LEU A 42 9.17 2.77 7.76
C LEU A 42 9.08 1.48 6.92
N GLY A 43 7.89 1.11 6.44
CA GLY A 43 7.69 -0.05 5.56
C GLY A 43 8.16 0.20 4.12
N MET A 44 7.98 1.41 3.60
CA MET A 44 8.42 1.83 2.26
C MET A 44 9.87 2.29 2.19
N GLY A 45 10.57 2.44 3.33
CA GLY A 45 11.94 2.97 3.40
C GLY A 45 13.00 2.18 2.61
N ARG A 46 12.65 0.99 2.09
CA ARG A 46 13.53 0.19 1.20
C ARG A 46 12.95 -0.09 -0.18
N ALA A 47 11.74 0.36 -0.49
CA ALA A 47 11.05 -0.03 -1.73
C ALA A 47 11.41 0.83 -2.96
N VAL A 48 12.10 1.96 -2.79
CA VAL A 48 12.36 2.91 -3.90
C VAL A 48 13.85 3.17 -4.06
N ALA A 49 14.58 2.13 -4.48
CA ALA A 49 15.88 2.30 -5.14
C ALA A 49 15.93 1.58 -6.50
N ILE A 50 14.77 1.29 -7.11
CA ILE A 50 14.78 0.81 -8.50
C ILE A 50 15.11 2.01 -9.37
N HIS A 51 16.33 2.04 -9.87
CA HIS A 51 16.80 3.07 -10.77
C HIS A 51 15.88 3.14 -12.00
N PRO A 52 15.35 4.31 -12.41
CA PRO A 52 14.38 4.41 -13.51
C PRO A 52 14.84 3.75 -14.82
N LEU A 53 16.16 3.73 -15.08
CA LEU A 53 16.71 3.03 -16.25
C LEU A 53 16.52 1.51 -16.18
N ALA A 54 16.55 0.89 -14.99
CA ALA A 54 16.33 -0.54 -14.85
C ALA A 54 14.92 -0.94 -15.30
N ILE A 55 13.91 -0.14 -14.93
CA ILE A 55 12.51 -0.35 -15.34
C ILE A 55 12.39 -0.27 -16.86
N VAL A 56 12.98 0.76 -17.48
CA VAL A 56 12.93 0.94 -18.94
C VAL A 56 13.63 -0.22 -19.66
N LEU A 57 14.80 -0.65 -19.18
CA LEU A 57 15.53 -1.78 -19.76
C LEU A 57 14.79 -3.11 -19.64
N ALA A 58 14.14 -3.36 -18.50
CA ALA A 58 13.36 -4.58 -18.32
C ALA A 58 12.07 -4.57 -19.15
N ILE A 59 11.38 -3.43 -19.27
CA ILE A 59 10.21 -3.31 -20.16
C ILE A 59 10.63 -3.53 -21.60
N ALA A 60 11.74 -2.92 -22.05
CA ALA A 60 12.26 -3.10 -23.39
C ALA A 60 12.68 -4.56 -23.65
N GLY A 61 13.40 -5.19 -22.72
CA GLY A 61 13.79 -6.60 -22.82
C GLY A 61 12.57 -7.54 -22.83
N GLY A 62 11.63 -7.34 -21.91
CA GLY A 62 10.37 -8.10 -21.86
C GLY A 62 9.53 -7.92 -23.11
N ALA A 63 9.47 -6.70 -23.66
CA ALA A 63 8.79 -6.41 -24.91
C ALA A 63 9.41 -7.15 -26.10
N VAL A 64 10.73 -7.27 -26.17
CA VAL A 64 11.42 -8.00 -27.25
C VAL A 64 11.21 -9.51 -27.11
N MET A 65 11.24 -10.06 -25.89
CA MET A 65 11.13 -11.51 -25.67
C MET A 65 9.72 -12.06 -25.84
N ALA A 66 8.70 -11.34 -25.33
CA ALA A 66 7.32 -11.84 -25.28
C ALA A 66 6.27 -10.78 -25.68
N GLY A 67 6.69 -9.72 -26.37
CA GLY A 67 5.79 -8.65 -26.83
C GLY A 67 5.13 -7.91 -25.67
N ILE A 68 3.87 -7.53 -25.87
CA ILE A 68 3.08 -6.77 -24.88
C ILE A 68 2.98 -7.52 -23.54
N VAL A 69 2.86 -8.85 -23.57
CA VAL A 69 2.76 -9.66 -22.35
C VAL A 69 4.05 -9.58 -21.53
N GLY A 70 5.22 -9.65 -22.18
CA GLY A 70 6.51 -9.51 -21.51
C GLY A 70 6.74 -8.11 -20.96
N ALA A 71 6.27 -7.07 -21.66
CA ALA A 71 6.32 -5.69 -21.18
C ALA A 71 5.47 -5.47 -19.91
N LEU A 72 4.27 -6.08 -19.85
CA LEU A 72 3.37 -5.98 -18.69
C LEU A 72 3.93 -6.71 -17.45
N LEU A 73 4.57 -7.86 -17.65
CA LEU A 73 5.14 -8.66 -16.56
C LEU A 73 6.53 -8.18 -16.11
N ALA A 74 7.22 -7.35 -16.91
CA ALA A 74 8.56 -6.85 -16.60
C ALA A 74 8.61 -6.03 -15.29
N VAL A 75 7.62 -5.15 -15.06
CA VAL A 75 7.56 -4.28 -13.87
C VAL A 75 7.42 -5.08 -12.56
N PRO A 76 6.42 -5.97 -12.40
CA PRO A 76 6.32 -6.77 -11.19
C PRO A 76 7.51 -7.72 -11.03
N ALA A 77 8.03 -8.32 -12.10
CA ALA A 77 9.19 -9.21 -12.02
C ALA A 77 10.44 -8.47 -11.48
N LEU A 78 10.70 -7.25 -11.96
CA LEU A 78 11.77 -6.39 -11.45
C LEU A 78 11.58 -6.05 -9.98
N ALA A 79 10.36 -5.68 -9.59
CA ALA A 79 10.04 -5.33 -8.21
C ALA A 79 10.26 -6.51 -7.26
N PHE A 80 9.84 -7.71 -7.66
CA PHE A 80 10.10 -8.95 -6.94
C PHE A 80 11.60 -9.22 -6.81
N LEU A 81 12.35 -9.13 -7.92
CA LEU A 81 13.79 -9.40 -7.93
C LEU A 81 14.56 -8.43 -7.03
N ASN A 82 14.19 -7.14 -7.06
CA ASN A 82 14.78 -6.11 -6.21
C ASN A 82 14.40 -6.27 -4.72
N SER A 83 13.23 -6.82 -4.42
CA SER A 83 12.82 -7.11 -3.03
C SER A 83 13.40 -8.42 -2.47
N ALA A 84 13.88 -9.31 -3.34
CA ALA A 84 14.44 -10.61 -2.97
C ALA A 84 15.94 -10.56 -2.64
N ILE A 85 16.60 -9.43 -2.91
CA ILE A 85 18.03 -9.17 -2.65
C ILE A 85 18.12 -8.10 -1.54
#